data_AF-A0A370DUK2-F1
#
_entry.id   AF-A0A370DUK2-F1
#
_cell.length_a   1.000
_cell.length_b   1.000
_cell.length_c   1.000
_cell.angle_alpha   90.00
_cell.angle_beta   90.00
_cell.angle_gamma   90.00
#
_symmetry.space_group_name_H-M   'P 1'
#
loop_
_entity.id
_entity.type
_entity.pdbx_description
1 polymer ?
#
loop_
_entity_poly.entity_id
_entity_poly.type
_entity_poly.pdbx_seq_one_letter_code
_entity_poly.pdbx_strand_id
1 'polypeptide(L)'
;MFHPAPGERMNPVQRKDWLLHWGLAALLVLLFQHTMSLSGSSFPSDAWLVVNLGLATSLTCLLMLPHTGSTLSLVFNSIASTGIFLLMLFTHDKGTIPNTILLQSTLAVFTTTLLLFSLAGFLKRFRATAEIALPTVFLLALITGSATLWLGPLVELFVFSDAAANAIIATSPLSYISAAAEYDYLRSEWFYRNTPFGSLSFAYPDSLLLGAIYLGLAAVLQTLTLRLNPDPR
;
A
#
# COMPACT_ATOMS: atom_id res chain seq x y z
N MET A 1 -9.66 -12.59 20.22
CA MET A 1 -9.57 -11.44 21.16
C MET A 1 -10.74 -10.52 20.90
N PHE A 2 -11.54 -10.20 21.93
CA PHE A 2 -12.69 -9.31 21.79
C PHE A 2 -12.20 -7.86 21.61
N HIS A 3 -12.52 -7.27 20.45
CA HIS A 3 -12.31 -5.84 20.21
C HIS A 3 -13.49 -5.05 20.82
N PRO A 4 -13.22 -3.89 21.43
CA PRO A 4 -14.27 -3.08 22.05
C PRO A 4 -15.26 -2.59 21.00
N ALA A 5 -16.53 -2.51 21.39
CA ALA A 5 -17.58 -1.96 20.55
C ALA A 5 -17.29 -0.46 20.26
N PRO A 6 -17.75 0.07 19.12
CA PRO A 6 -17.55 1.48 18.78
C PRO A 6 -18.16 2.38 19.87
N GLY A 7 -17.31 3.05 20.66
CA GLY A 7 -17.72 3.94 21.76
C GLY A 7 -17.12 3.61 23.13
N GLU A 8 -16.57 2.41 23.34
CA GLU A 8 -15.90 2.06 24.59
C GLU A 8 -14.46 2.60 24.64
N ARG A 9 -14.11 3.27 25.75
CA ARG A 9 -12.71 3.67 26.00
C ARG A 9 -11.85 2.42 26.09
N MET A 10 -10.79 2.36 25.28
CA MET A 10 -9.80 1.28 25.36
C MET A 10 -9.26 1.17 26.78
N ASN A 11 -9.36 -0.03 27.34
CA ASN A 11 -8.74 -0.33 28.62
C ASN A 11 -7.20 -0.26 28.49
N PRO A 12 -6.48 0.00 29.58
CA PRO A 12 -5.03 0.21 29.55
C PRO A 12 -4.24 -0.98 28.96
N VAL A 13 -4.75 -2.21 29.10
CA VAL A 13 -4.20 -3.41 28.47
C VAL A 13 -4.32 -3.35 26.94
N GLN A 14 -5.53 -3.06 26.43
CA GLN A 14 -5.77 -2.92 24.99
C GLN A 14 -4.93 -1.80 24.38
N ARG A 15 -4.74 -0.68 25.11
CA ARG A 15 -3.89 0.43 24.66
C ARG A 15 -2.41 0.02 24.56
N LYS A 16 -1.91 -0.77 25.51
CA LYS A 16 -0.54 -1.31 25.46
C LYS A 16 -0.37 -2.25 24.27
N ASP A 17 -1.32 -3.14 24.04
CA ASP A 17 -1.28 -4.04 22.88
C ASP A 17 -1.29 -3.23 21.58
N TRP A 18 -2.14 -2.20 21.50
CA TRP A 18 -2.20 -1.27 20.37
C TRP A 18 -0.84 -0.65 20.05
N LEU A 19 -0.18 -0.08 21.06
CA LEU A 19 1.14 0.55 20.90
C LEU A 19 2.22 -0.47 20.54
N LEU A 20 2.13 -1.70 21.05
CA LEU A 20 3.07 -2.77 20.72
C LEU A 20 2.99 -3.15 19.24
N HIS A 21 1.79 -3.24 18.67
CA HIS A 21 1.60 -3.50 17.24
C HIS A 21 2.17 -2.38 16.36
N TRP A 22 2.08 -1.13 16.81
CA TRP A 22 2.70 0.01 16.13
C TRP A 22 4.22 -0.07 16.17
N GLY A 23 4.79 -0.39 17.34
CA GLY A 23 6.22 -0.59 17.50
C GLY A 23 6.76 -1.73 16.63
N LEU A 24 6.03 -2.86 16.56
CA LEU A 24 6.38 -3.97 15.68
C LEU A 24 6.30 -3.60 14.21
N ALA A 25 5.28 -2.83 13.80
CA ALA A 25 5.18 -2.34 12.43
C ALA A 25 6.39 -1.47 12.06
N ALA A 26 6.75 -0.50 12.92
CA ALA A 26 7.91 0.34 12.70
C ALA A 26 9.20 -0.48 12.65
N LEU A 27 9.37 -1.44 13.56
CA LEU A 27 10.55 -2.32 13.59
C LEU A 27 10.68 -3.13 12.30
N LEU A 28 9.60 -3.71 11.78
CA LEU A 28 9.62 -4.50 10.55
C LEU A 28 9.96 -3.64 9.33
N VAL A 29 9.42 -2.43 9.25
CA VAL A 29 9.77 -1.48 8.17
C VAL A 29 11.24 -1.07 8.27
N LEU A 30 11.75 -0.83 9.48
CA LEU A 30 13.15 -0.51 9.72
C LEU A 30 14.08 -1.66 9.32
N LEU A 31 13.71 -2.91 9.66
CA LEU A 31 14.45 -4.10 9.22
C LEU A 31 14.46 -4.22 7.70
N PHE A 32 13.31 -3.99 7.05
CA PHE A 32 13.23 -3.97 5.59
C PHE A 32 14.15 -2.90 4.98
N GLN A 33 14.12 -1.67 5.50
CA GLN A 33 15.02 -0.58 5.08
C GLN A 33 16.49 -0.98 5.22
N HIS A 34 16.86 -1.62 6.34
CA HIS A 34 18.22 -2.09 6.56
C HIS A 34 18.63 -3.19 5.56
N THR A 35 17.75 -4.15 5.27
CA THR A 35 18.02 -5.20 4.27
C THR A 35 18.22 -4.63 2.86
N MET A 36 17.52 -3.56 2.50
CA MET A 36 17.71 -2.90 1.21
C MET A 36 19.09 -2.24 1.11
N SER A 37 19.60 -1.65 2.19
CA SER A 37 20.94 -1.05 2.22
C SER A 37 22.08 -2.08 2.04
N LEU A 38 21.85 -3.33 2.46
CA LEU A 38 22.82 -4.42 2.37
C LEU A 38 22.88 -5.08 0.99
N SER A 39 21.86 -4.89 0.13
CA SER A 39 21.73 -5.61 -1.13
C SER A 39 22.84 -5.31 -2.15
N GLY A 40 23.65 -4.26 -1.97
CA GLY A 40 24.81 -3.93 -2.83
C GLY A 40 24.49 -3.73 -4.32
N SER A 41 23.21 -3.79 -4.68
CA SER A 41 22.71 -3.66 -6.03
C SER A 41 22.64 -2.18 -6.37
N SER A 42 23.00 -1.87 -7.60
CA SER A 42 23.03 -0.56 -8.23
C SER A 42 21.64 0.07 -8.40
N PHE A 43 20.81 0.08 -7.35
CA PHE A 43 19.56 0.84 -7.34
C PHE A 43 19.89 2.29 -7.01
N PRO A 44 19.85 3.22 -7.99
CA PRO A 44 20.67 4.43 -7.90
C PRO A 44 19.91 5.70 -7.47
N SER A 45 18.67 5.61 -6.97
CA SER A 45 17.86 6.81 -6.71
C SER A 45 17.07 6.77 -5.40
N ASP A 46 17.01 7.92 -4.71
CA ASP A 46 16.18 8.14 -3.52
C ASP A 46 14.70 7.84 -3.79
N ALA A 47 14.25 8.02 -5.03
CA ALA A 47 12.90 7.72 -5.47
C ALA A 47 12.57 6.21 -5.40
N TRP A 48 13.52 5.33 -5.72
CA TRP A 48 13.33 3.88 -5.57
C TRP A 48 13.16 3.47 -4.10
N LEU A 49 13.90 4.12 -3.19
CA LEU A 49 13.76 3.90 -1.75
C LEU A 49 12.38 4.34 -1.27
N VAL A 50 11.93 5.53 -1.68
CA VAL A 50 10.58 6.06 -1.38
C VAL A 50 9.50 5.07 -1.80
N VAL A 51 9.61 4.49 -3.00
CA VAL A 51 8.64 3.52 -3.53
C VAL A 51 8.58 2.25 -2.68
N ASN A 52 9.72 1.60 -2.48
CA ASN A 52 9.75 0.33 -1.76
C ASN A 52 9.38 0.50 -0.29
N LEU A 53 9.84 1.58 0.34
CA LEU A 53 9.52 1.90 1.71
C LEU A 53 8.03 2.22 1.88
N GLY A 54 7.42 2.96 0.93
CA GLY A 54 6.00 3.27 0.96
C GLY A 54 5.11 2.03 0.84
N LEU A 55 5.48 1.11 -0.07
CA LEU A 55 4.76 -0.14 -0.26
C LEU A 55 4.93 -1.08 0.94
N ALA A 56 6.17 -1.24 1.43
CA ALA A 56 6.45 -2.03 2.63
C ALA A 56 5.69 -1.49 3.84
N THR A 57 5.69 -0.15 4.04
CA THR A 57 4.96 0.46 5.16
C THR A 57 3.46 0.21 5.07
N SER A 58 2.87 0.36 3.89
CA SER A 58 1.42 0.12 3.69
C SER A 58 1.03 -1.33 3.99
N LEU A 59 1.83 -2.29 3.52
CA LEU A 59 1.60 -3.73 3.72
C LEU A 59 1.86 -4.17 5.17
N THR A 60 2.95 -3.72 5.78
CA THR A 60 3.26 -4.02 7.18
C THR A 60 2.20 -3.42 8.10
N CYS A 61 1.74 -2.19 7.83
CA CYS A 61 0.68 -1.57 8.59
C CYS A 61 -0.64 -2.35 8.45
N LEU A 62 -0.99 -2.84 7.26
CA LEU A 62 -2.16 -3.70 7.06
C LEU A 62 -2.11 -4.95 7.95
N LEU A 63 -0.95 -5.59 8.11
CA LEU A 63 -0.82 -6.81 8.90
C LEU A 63 -0.76 -6.56 10.40
N MET A 64 -0.04 -5.51 10.81
CA MET A 64 0.27 -5.27 12.21
C MET A 64 -0.78 -4.39 12.88
N LEU A 65 -1.36 -3.42 12.17
CA LEU A 65 -2.22 -2.46 12.83
C LEU A 65 -3.59 -3.06 13.20
N PRO A 66 -4.14 -2.60 14.32
CA PRO A 66 -5.39 -3.10 14.90
C PRO A 66 -6.62 -2.74 14.06
N HIS A 67 -7.51 -3.72 13.86
CA HIS A 67 -8.70 -3.57 13.01
C HIS A 67 -9.98 -3.47 13.85
N THR A 68 -10.34 -2.25 14.24
CA THR A 68 -11.51 -2.04 15.13
C THR A 68 -12.85 -1.88 14.39
N GLY A 69 -12.86 -1.96 13.05
CA GLY A 69 -14.08 -1.86 12.23
C GLY A 69 -14.71 -0.46 12.15
N SER A 70 -14.23 0.50 12.94
CA SER A 70 -14.69 1.89 12.90
C SER A 70 -13.97 2.71 11.84
N THR A 71 -14.68 3.61 11.16
CA THR A 71 -14.09 4.50 10.15
C THR A 71 -13.00 5.39 10.73
N LEU A 72 -13.17 5.85 11.97
CA LEU A 72 -12.15 6.64 12.68
C LEU A 72 -10.85 5.88 12.87
N SER A 73 -10.92 4.59 13.19
CA SER A 73 -9.71 3.76 13.33
C SER A 73 -9.01 3.51 12.00
N LEU A 74 -9.75 3.43 10.88
CA LEU A 74 -9.15 3.30 9.55
C LEU A 74 -8.33 4.54 9.21
N VAL A 75 -8.92 5.73 9.43
CA VAL A 75 -8.25 7.01 9.22
C VAL A 75 -7.04 7.12 10.14
N PHE A 76 -7.19 6.79 11.42
CA PHE A 76 -6.08 6.86 12.37
C PHE A 76 -4.94 5.91 12.02
N ASN A 77 -5.23 4.66 11.63
CA ASN A 77 -4.21 3.72 11.17
C ASN A 77 -3.52 4.19 9.88
N SER A 78 -4.25 4.87 8.99
CA SER A 78 -3.68 5.42 7.75
C SER A 78 -2.75 6.61 8.05
N ILE A 79 -3.12 7.48 8.99
CA ILE A 79 -2.25 8.55 9.50
C ILE A 79 -1.00 7.94 10.17
N ALA A 80 -1.19 6.91 11.00
CA ALA A 80 -0.09 6.21 11.65
C ALA A 80 0.92 5.64 10.65
N SER A 81 0.41 5.00 9.60
CA SER A 81 1.23 4.45 8.51
C SER A 81 2.06 5.54 7.83
N THR A 82 1.46 6.71 7.53
CA THR A 82 2.23 7.84 6.99
C THR A 82 3.28 8.37 7.96
N GLY A 83 3.00 8.37 9.26
CA GLY A 83 3.97 8.75 10.29
C GLY A 83 5.15 7.79 10.36
N ILE A 84 4.90 6.48 10.28
CA ILE A 84 5.95 5.45 10.21
C ILE A 84 6.78 5.65 8.93
N PHE A 85 6.13 5.84 7.78
CA PHE A 85 6.82 6.07 6.51
C PHE A 85 7.75 7.29 6.57
N LEU A 86 7.24 8.43 7.05
CA LEU A 86 8.03 9.65 7.23
C LEU A 86 9.21 9.45 8.19
N LEU A 87 8.96 8.79 9.32
CA LEU A 87 10.01 8.49 10.29
C LEU A 87 11.14 7.68 9.66
N MET A 88 10.80 6.69 8.82
CA MET A 88 11.79 5.84 8.14
C MET A 88 12.53 6.55 7.01
N LEU A 89 11.88 7.52 6.34
CA LEU A 89 12.58 8.40 5.39
C LEU A 89 13.58 9.31 6.11
N PHE A 90 13.20 9.89 7.25
CA PHE A 90 14.08 10.79 8.02
C PHE A 90 15.23 10.06 8.72
N THR A 91 15.11 8.75 9.01
CA THR A 91 16.24 7.94 9.50
C THR A 91 17.21 7.54 8.39
N HIS A 92 16.86 7.78 7.11
CA HIS A 92 17.74 7.49 6.00
C HIS A 92 18.68 8.65 5.69
N ASP A 93 19.98 8.44 5.82
CA ASP A 93 21.03 9.46 5.72
C ASP A 93 21.43 9.81 4.26
N LYS A 94 20.50 9.71 3.30
CA LYS A 94 20.79 9.95 1.88
C LYS A 94 19.89 11.03 1.31
N GLY A 95 20.44 12.24 1.24
CA GLY A 95 19.94 13.33 0.42
C GLY A 95 18.68 14.05 0.93
N THR A 96 18.46 15.25 0.41
CA THR A 96 17.22 16.01 0.64
C THR A 96 16.19 15.62 -0.42
N ILE A 97 15.13 14.91 -0.01
CA ILE A 97 13.99 14.62 -0.88
C ILE A 97 13.18 15.91 -1.10
N PRO A 98 12.83 16.28 -2.34
CA PRO A 98 11.98 17.44 -2.61
C PRO A 98 10.64 17.36 -1.87
N ASN A 99 10.17 18.50 -1.33
CA ASN A 99 8.92 18.56 -0.57
C ASN A 99 7.69 18.12 -1.38
N THR A 100 7.70 18.32 -2.70
CA THR A 100 6.63 17.87 -3.61
C THR A 100 6.55 16.35 -3.65
N ILE A 101 7.67 15.67 -3.83
CA ILE A 101 7.78 14.21 -3.83
C ILE A 101 7.39 13.65 -2.47
N LEU A 102 7.84 14.28 -1.38
CA LEU A 102 7.47 13.87 -0.02
C LEU A 102 5.96 13.98 0.22
N LEU A 103 5.33 15.08 -0.19
CA LEU A 103 3.89 15.29 -0.06
C LEU A 103 3.08 14.29 -0.90
N GLN A 104 3.47 14.07 -2.16
CA GLN A 104 2.78 13.12 -3.01
C GLN A 104 2.93 11.68 -2.50
N SER A 105 4.14 11.29 -2.10
CA SER A 105 4.43 9.94 -1.60
C SER A 105 3.73 9.65 -0.28
N THR A 106 3.67 10.63 0.63
CA THR A 106 2.90 10.50 1.88
C THR A 106 1.41 10.37 1.62
N LEU A 107 0.86 11.15 0.68
CA LEU A 107 -0.54 11.01 0.25
C LEU A 107 -0.79 9.64 -0.38
N ALA A 108 0.15 9.12 -1.17
CA ALA A 108 0.07 7.80 -1.77
C ALA A 108 0.06 6.67 -0.73
N VAL A 109 0.94 6.73 0.28
CA VAL A 109 0.94 5.79 1.40
C VAL A 109 -0.36 5.88 2.19
N PHE A 110 -0.84 7.09 2.48
CA PHE A 110 -2.11 7.30 3.18
C PHE A 110 -3.29 6.64 2.44
N THR A 111 -3.47 6.99 1.17
CA THR A 111 -4.61 6.53 0.36
C THR A 111 -4.54 5.04 0.04
N THR A 112 -3.34 4.51 -0.21
CA THR A 112 -3.12 3.06 -0.38
C THR A 112 -3.46 2.31 0.90
N THR A 113 -2.96 2.76 2.04
CA THR A 113 -3.24 2.14 3.34
C THR A 113 -4.73 2.18 3.68
N LEU A 114 -5.38 3.33 3.43
CA LEU A 114 -6.82 3.50 3.61
C LEU A 114 -7.63 2.54 2.75
N LEU A 115 -7.26 2.38 1.47
CA LEU A 115 -7.90 1.44 0.55
C LEU A 115 -7.77 0.00 1.04
N LEU A 116 -6.55 -0.41 1.44
CA LEU A 116 -6.29 -1.77 1.93
C LEU A 116 -7.11 -2.08 3.18
N PHE A 117 -7.15 -1.18 4.16
CA PHE A 117 -7.97 -1.39 5.35
C PHE A 117 -9.47 -1.37 5.05
N SER A 118 -9.93 -0.54 4.11
CA SER A 118 -11.33 -0.50 3.69
C SER A 118 -11.73 -1.81 3.00
N LEU A 119 -10.86 -2.36 2.16
CA LEU A 119 -11.06 -3.66 1.53
C LEU A 119 -11.09 -4.81 2.55
N ALA A 120 -10.19 -4.78 3.54
CA ALA A 120 -10.19 -5.76 4.62
C ALA A 120 -11.46 -5.69 5.47
N GLY A 121 -11.93 -4.47 5.77
CA GLY A 121 -13.20 -4.23 6.46
C GLY A 121 -14.40 -4.76 5.67
N PHE A 122 -14.41 -4.53 4.36
CA PHE A 122 -15.43 -5.02 3.45
C PHE A 122 -15.46 -6.56 3.41
N LEU A 123 -14.31 -7.23 3.23
CA LEU A 123 -14.25 -8.69 3.21
C LEU A 123 -14.71 -9.33 4.53
N LYS A 124 -14.41 -8.71 5.67
CA LYS A 124 -14.90 -9.16 6.99
C LYS A 124 -16.43 -9.18 7.09
N ARG A 125 -17.15 -8.37 6.30
CA ARG A 125 -18.63 -8.40 6.26
C ARG A 125 -19.18 -9.64 5.57
N PHE A 126 -18.43 -10.26 4.65
CA PHE A 126 -18.84 -11.48 3.94
C PHE A 126 -18.46 -12.77 4.67
N ARG A 127 -18.41 -12.72 6.02
CA ARG A 127 -18.05 -13.86 6.90
C ARG A 127 -16.62 -14.37 6.78
N ALA A 128 -15.71 -13.61 6.17
CA ALA A 128 -14.29 -13.87 6.35
C ALA A 128 -13.91 -13.55 7.81
N THR A 129 -13.39 -14.53 8.55
CA THR A 129 -12.75 -14.25 9.84
C THR A 129 -11.59 -13.29 9.62
N ALA A 130 -11.18 -12.55 10.65
CA ALA A 130 -10.03 -11.64 10.53
C ALA A 130 -8.75 -12.38 10.08
N GLU A 131 -8.65 -13.66 10.43
CA GLU A 131 -7.58 -14.59 10.04
C GLU A 131 -7.55 -14.87 8.53
N ILE A 132 -8.67 -14.71 7.82
CA ILE A 132 -8.77 -14.92 6.37
C ILE A 132 -8.71 -13.58 5.64
N ALA A 133 -9.48 -12.59 6.09
CA ALA A 133 -9.62 -11.32 5.39
C ALA A 133 -8.28 -10.58 5.21
N LEU A 134 -7.43 -10.55 6.25
CA LEU A 134 -6.16 -9.81 6.19
C LEU A 134 -5.13 -10.47 5.26
N PRO A 135 -4.84 -11.78 5.38
CA PRO A 135 -3.99 -12.45 4.39
C PRO A 135 -4.54 -12.35 2.97
N THR A 136 -5.86 -12.43 2.77
CA THR A 136 -6.45 -12.28 1.43
C THR A 136 -6.18 -10.91 0.84
N VAL A 137 -6.40 -9.81 1.59
CA VAL A 137 -6.10 -8.47 1.09
C VAL A 137 -4.60 -8.29 0.86
N PHE A 138 -3.76 -8.81 1.75
CA PHE A 138 -2.31 -8.76 1.60
C PHE A 138 -1.85 -9.49 0.33
N LEU A 139 -2.34 -10.70 0.09
CA LEU A 139 -2.04 -11.48 -1.12
C LEU A 139 -2.57 -10.79 -2.37
N LEU A 140 -3.78 -10.22 -2.34
CA LEU A 140 -4.32 -9.48 -3.47
C LEU A 140 -3.46 -8.24 -3.77
N ALA A 141 -3.02 -7.51 -2.74
CA ALA A 141 -2.12 -6.37 -2.89
C ALA A 141 -0.75 -6.77 -3.44
N LEU A 142 -0.21 -7.93 -3.05
CA LEU A 142 1.02 -8.47 -3.63
C LEU A 142 0.84 -8.88 -5.10
N ILE A 143 -0.24 -9.57 -5.44
CA ILE A 143 -0.53 -10.01 -6.81
C ILE A 143 -0.72 -8.79 -7.73
N THR A 144 -1.52 -7.81 -7.30
CA THR A 144 -1.75 -6.58 -8.06
C THR A 144 -0.52 -5.69 -8.11
N GLY A 145 0.23 -5.58 -7.01
CA GLY A 145 1.50 -4.84 -6.95
C GLY A 145 2.59 -5.42 -7.85
N SER A 146 2.60 -6.75 -8.02
CA SER A 146 3.51 -7.47 -8.91
C SER A 146 2.91 -7.80 -10.28
N ALA A 147 1.75 -7.23 -10.63
CA ALA A 147 1.05 -7.54 -11.88
C ALA A 147 1.94 -7.30 -13.11
N THR A 148 2.73 -6.22 -13.12
CA THR A 148 3.65 -5.91 -14.20
C THR A 148 4.83 -6.89 -14.33
N LEU A 149 5.07 -7.74 -13.31
CA LEU A 149 6.05 -8.82 -13.38
C LEU A 149 5.44 -10.08 -13.97
N TRP A 150 4.32 -10.55 -13.41
CA TRP A 150 3.75 -11.85 -13.76
C TRP A 150 2.87 -11.83 -15.00
N LEU A 151 2.34 -10.67 -15.41
CA LEU A 151 1.63 -10.53 -16.68
C LEU A 151 2.56 -10.32 -17.87
N GLY A 152 3.88 -10.25 -17.65
CA GLY A 152 4.88 -10.13 -18.71
C GLY A 152 4.73 -11.18 -19.82
N PRO A 153 4.66 -12.49 -19.49
CA PRO A 153 4.44 -13.53 -20.50
C PRO A 153 3.16 -13.35 -21.33
N LEU A 154 2.10 -12.76 -20.76
CA LEU A 154 0.87 -12.48 -21.50
C LEU A 154 1.08 -11.38 -22.55
N VAL A 155 1.92 -10.39 -22.26
CA VAL A 155 2.29 -9.33 -23.21
C VAL A 155 3.02 -9.90 -24.42
N GLU A 156 3.81 -10.96 -24.25
CA GLU A 156 4.49 -11.64 -25.37
C GLU A 156 3.55 -12.52 -26.18
N LEU A 157 2.55 -13.14 -25.54
CA LEU A 157 1.62 -14.07 -26.19
C LEU A 157 0.44 -13.37 -26.88
N PHE A 158 0.08 -12.17 -26.43
CA PHE A 158 -1.07 -11.42 -26.93
C PHE A 158 -0.66 -10.03 -27.40
N VAL A 159 -1.30 -9.54 -28.47
CA VAL A 159 -1.18 -8.12 -28.85
C VAL A 159 -1.97 -7.30 -27.84
N PHE A 160 -1.26 -6.73 -26.86
CA PHE A 160 -1.85 -5.82 -25.91
C PHE A 160 -2.18 -4.49 -26.58
N SER A 161 -3.40 -4.00 -26.34
CA SER A 161 -3.72 -2.60 -26.64
C SER A 161 -3.09 -1.69 -25.59
N ASP A 162 -2.79 -0.45 -25.99
CA ASP A 162 -2.29 0.58 -25.06
C ASP A 162 -3.23 0.76 -23.85
N ALA A 163 -4.53 0.63 -24.07
CA ALA A 163 -5.54 0.70 -23.00
C ALA A 163 -5.38 -0.42 -21.97
N ALA A 164 -5.10 -1.65 -22.41
CA ALA A 164 -4.91 -2.79 -21.51
C ALA A 164 -3.60 -2.66 -20.71
N ALA A 165 -2.52 -2.20 -21.35
CA ALA A 165 -1.26 -1.92 -20.66
C ALA A 165 -1.43 -0.82 -19.59
N ASN A 166 -2.07 0.30 -19.97
CA ASN A 166 -2.37 1.39 -19.06
C ASN A 166 -3.26 0.93 -17.88
N ALA A 167 -4.23 0.06 -18.12
CA ALA A 167 -5.09 -0.47 -17.07
C ALA A 167 -4.30 -1.33 -16.06
N ILE A 168 -3.42 -2.22 -16.54
CA ILE A 168 -2.57 -3.04 -15.66
C ILE A 168 -1.70 -2.15 -14.78
N ILE A 169 -1.03 -1.16 -15.39
CA ILE A 169 -0.17 -0.22 -14.66
C ILE A 169 -0.99 0.58 -13.65
N ALA A 170 -2.14 1.13 -14.04
CA ALA A 170 -2.98 1.94 -13.15
C ALA A 170 -3.55 1.14 -11.96
N THR A 171 -3.74 -0.17 -12.09
CA THR A 171 -4.24 -1.02 -10.99
C THR A 171 -3.18 -1.36 -9.94
N SER A 172 -1.89 -1.19 -10.24
CA SER A 172 -0.82 -1.59 -9.33
C SER A 172 -0.55 -0.51 -8.26
N PRO A 173 -0.62 -0.85 -6.95
CA PRO A 173 -0.19 0.07 -5.90
C PRO A 173 1.27 0.47 -6.03
N LEU A 174 2.10 -0.38 -6.63
CA LEU A 174 3.50 -0.06 -6.93
C LEU A 174 3.59 1.10 -7.93
N SER A 175 2.76 1.10 -8.98
CA SER A 175 2.74 2.18 -9.98
C SER A 175 2.24 3.49 -9.41
N TYR A 176 1.28 3.47 -8.49
CA TYR A 176 0.81 4.68 -7.82
C TYR A 176 1.89 5.31 -6.93
N ILE A 177 2.53 4.53 -6.06
CA ILE A 177 3.60 5.05 -5.20
C ILE A 177 4.80 5.50 -6.05
N SER A 178 5.08 4.81 -7.16
CA SER A 178 6.10 5.21 -8.12
C SER A 178 5.75 6.52 -8.85
N ALA A 179 4.47 6.74 -9.21
CA ALA A 179 4.00 8.02 -9.76
C ALA A 179 4.24 9.17 -8.78
N ALA A 180 3.89 8.94 -7.51
CA ALA A 180 4.06 9.91 -6.44
C ALA A 180 5.53 10.19 -6.10
N ALA A 181 6.41 9.24 -6.38
CA ALA A 181 7.85 9.38 -6.24
C ALA A 181 8.53 10.02 -7.48
N GLU A 182 7.77 10.39 -8.51
CA GLU A 182 8.28 10.80 -9.83
C GLU A 182 9.26 9.78 -10.42
N TYR A 183 9.03 8.49 -10.13
CA TYR A 183 9.89 7.39 -10.51
C TYR A 183 9.21 6.48 -11.53
N ASP A 184 9.76 6.41 -12.75
CA ASP A 184 9.31 5.44 -13.74
C ASP A 184 10.04 4.11 -13.55
N TYR A 185 9.51 3.27 -12.65
CA TYR A 185 10.11 1.98 -12.33
C TYR A 185 10.12 1.00 -13.51
N LEU A 186 9.22 1.15 -14.48
CA LEU A 186 9.13 0.29 -15.67
C LEU A 186 10.29 0.53 -16.64
N ARG A 187 10.89 1.73 -16.58
CA ARG A 187 12.12 2.07 -17.31
C ARG A 187 13.40 1.82 -16.51
N SER A 188 13.29 1.27 -15.29
CA SER A 188 14.47 0.86 -14.55
C SER A 188 15.20 -0.26 -15.29
N GLU A 189 16.53 -0.30 -15.17
CA GLU A 189 17.37 -1.28 -15.84
C GLU A 189 16.93 -2.73 -15.52
N TRP A 190 16.53 -2.98 -14.28
CA TRP A 190 16.03 -4.28 -13.88
C TRP A 190 14.69 -4.61 -14.57
N PHE A 191 13.71 -3.71 -14.59
CA PHE A 191 12.41 -3.99 -15.23
C PHE A 191 12.52 -4.14 -16.74
N TYR A 192 13.37 -3.34 -17.38
CA TYR A 192 13.62 -3.44 -18.81
C TYR A 192 14.25 -4.78 -19.20
N ARG A 193 15.11 -5.33 -18.34
CA ARG A 193 15.76 -6.63 -18.57
C ARG A 193 14.87 -7.83 -18.25
N ASN A 194 13.94 -7.70 -17.31
CA ASN A 194 13.18 -8.83 -16.76
C ASN A 194 11.70 -8.84 -17.17
N THR A 195 11.20 -7.79 -17.81
CA THR A 195 9.79 -7.73 -18.23
C THR A 195 9.64 -7.14 -19.63
N PRO A 196 8.75 -7.68 -20.47
CA PRO A 196 8.46 -7.13 -21.80
C PRO A 196 7.66 -5.82 -21.73
N PHE A 197 7.17 -5.41 -20.56
CA PHE A 197 6.44 -4.14 -20.40
C PHE A 197 7.28 -2.92 -20.78
N GLY A 198 8.60 -3.00 -20.68
CA GLY A 198 9.50 -1.93 -21.14
C GLY A 198 9.46 -1.64 -22.64
N SER A 199 8.91 -2.57 -23.43
CA SER A 199 8.75 -2.44 -24.89
C SER A 199 7.39 -1.89 -25.33
N LEU A 200 6.42 -1.80 -24.41
CA LEU A 200 5.08 -1.30 -24.71
C LEU A 200 5.04 0.23 -24.66
N SER A 201 4.19 0.81 -25.51
CA SER A 201 3.81 2.21 -25.38
C SER A 201 2.80 2.34 -24.24
N PHE A 202 3.14 3.08 -23.20
CA PHE A 202 2.22 3.38 -22.11
C PHE A 202 2.36 4.84 -21.66
N ALA A 203 1.24 5.39 -21.18
CA ALA A 203 1.23 6.69 -20.53
C ALA A 203 1.34 6.46 -19.02
N TYR A 204 2.41 6.95 -18.40
CA TYR A 204 2.57 6.83 -16.96
C TYR A 204 1.43 7.58 -16.26
N PRO A 205 0.70 6.95 -15.33
CA PRO A 205 -0.49 7.53 -14.75
C PRO A 205 -0.15 8.73 -13.85
N ASP A 206 -0.98 9.78 -13.94
CA ASP A 206 -0.87 10.94 -13.06
C ASP A 206 -1.15 10.58 -11.59
N SER A 207 -0.28 11.03 -10.68
CA SER A 207 -0.34 10.66 -9.27
C SER A 207 -1.60 11.21 -8.59
N LEU A 208 -2.06 12.41 -8.97
CA LEU A 208 -3.27 13.01 -8.42
C LEU A 208 -4.52 12.25 -8.88
N LEU A 209 -4.59 11.89 -10.17
CA LEU A 209 -5.68 11.07 -10.70
C LEU A 209 -5.75 9.71 -9.99
N LEU A 210 -4.62 9.01 -9.82
CA LEU A 210 -4.58 7.76 -9.09
C LEU A 210 -4.99 7.92 -7.62
N GLY A 211 -4.54 9.00 -6.97
CA GLY A 211 -4.94 9.30 -5.60
C GLY A 211 -6.45 9.52 -5.46
N ALA A 212 -7.07 10.21 -6.42
CA ALA A 212 -8.52 10.39 -6.45
C ALA A 212 -9.27 9.05 -6.65
N ILE A 213 -8.75 8.17 -7.53
CA ILE A 213 -9.32 6.84 -7.76
C ILE A 213 -9.22 5.99 -6.48
N TYR A 214 -8.05 5.92 -5.85
CA TYR A 214 -7.82 5.13 -4.64
C TYR A 214 -8.69 5.62 -3.49
N LEU A 215 -8.78 6.94 -3.30
CA LEU A 215 -9.64 7.55 -2.30
C LEU A 215 -11.13 7.28 -2.58
N GLY A 216 -11.55 7.40 -3.84
CA GLY A 216 -12.92 7.11 -4.29
C GLY A 216 -13.30 5.65 -4.04
N LEU A 217 -12.43 4.71 -4.40
CA LEU A 217 -12.62 3.27 -4.15
C LEU A 217 -12.68 2.97 -2.65
N ALA A 218 -11.79 3.56 -1.85
CA ALA A 218 -11.82 3.41 -0.39
C ALA A 218 -13.14 3.93 0.20
N ALA A 219 -13.61 5.10 -0.26
CA ALA A 219 -14.89 5.67 0.17
C ALA A 219 -16.07 4.77 -0.24
N VAL A 220 -16.10 4.26 -1.47
CA VAL A 220 -17.13 3.32 -1.93
C VAL A 220 -17.13 2.06 -1.09
N LEU A 221 -15.98 1.40 -0.89
CA LEU A 221 -15.86 0.21 -0.05
C LEU A 221 -16.30 0.48 1.38
N GLN A 222 -15.95 1.64 1.94
CA GLN A 222 -16.37 2.00 3.28
C GLN A 222 -17.88 2.23 3.37
N THR A 223 -18.49 2.92 2.41
CA THR A 223 -19.96 3.10 2.37
C THR A 223 -20.69 1.78 2.23
N LEU A 224 -20.20 0.86 1.38
CA LEU A 224 -20.75 -0.48 1.26
C LEU A 224 -20.61 -1.26 2.56
N THR A 225 -19.43 -1.21 3.20
CA THR A 225 -19.15 -1.87 4.48
C THR A 225 -20.08 -1.39 5.60
N LEU A 226 -20.46 -0.11 5.59
CA LEU A 226 -21.41 0.47 6.56
C LEU A 226 -22.87 0.13 6.24
N ARG A 227 -23.22 -0.05 4.95
CA ARG A 227 -24.58 -0.41 4.52
C ARG A 227 -24.90 -1.90 4.64
N LEU A 228 -23.88 -2.76 4.56
CA LEU A 228 -24.03 -4.19 4.76
C LEU A 228 -24.33 -4.46 6.24
N ASN A 229 -25.59 -4.74 6.54
CA ASN A 229 -26.03 -5.14 7.86
C ASN A 229 -25.32 -6.46 8.22
N PRO A 230 -24.69 -6.60 9.41
CA PRO A 230 -24.18 -7.90 9.83
C PRO A 230 -25.34 -8.88 9.84
N ASP A 231 -25.24 -9.92 9.02
CA ASP A 231 -26.25 -10.97 8.93
C ASP A 231 -26.43 -11.58 10.33
N PRO A 232 -27.64 -11.52 10.94
CA PRO A 232 -27.88 -12.00 12.28
C PRO A 232 -27.95 -13.53 12.25
N ARG A 233 -26.79 -14.21 12.25
CA ARG A 233 -26.72 -15.66 12.43
C ARG A 233 -25.62 -16.03 13.41
#